data_AF-A0A6C2U963-F1
#
_entry.id   AF-A0A6C2U963-F1
#
_cell.length_a   1.000
_cell.length_b   1.000
_cell.length_c   1.000
_cell.angle_alpha   90.00
_cell.angle_beta   90.00
_cell.angle_gamma   90.00
#
_symmetry.space_group_name_H-M   'P 1'
#
loop_
_entity.id
_entity.type
_entity.pdbx_description
1 polymer ?
#
loop_
_entity_poly.entity_id
_entity_poly.type
_entity_poly.pdbx_seq_one_letter_code
_entity_poly.pdbx_strand_id
1 'polypeptide(L)'
;MKGAPSGFMVSLLVHAAAFTLAGLLVVFNVVQKEEKKFVPPKPVDRPKMKLKKPKVKIKKTAKPKSTTRIVTKVKQANMPDIQLPEMSGMGGEGFEIGGFDIMPDLGELSLLGSDQTIGNDLEGTFYDFKRNRSGGYISMDGENWQRGVHNFLRRGWRTSNLSKYYRAPKKIYTTCLVIPPVLSSIAPSAFGDKDASGVYWMVHYKGQIAHNKKITFRFHGIGDGFIAVRVNGEMVLLTEWTHVDTGLSNMEGAITGNLWESDSADSRKYVMGNSRAVVGSWITLEPGEAQDIDIAIGDQGGQAAAMLAVEVEGVEYEKSSQGGPILPAFKTEKISRDLMDIIYKDLVEEEVSLTAGPVFNDFGSYEAVPEETVTEEKVPMVEPAPPVEISPMRTWAFEKPLEAELVTVLGREVVLKNTKGKTIKVPTNRFNESDMEYIELSRPPKFDINFTRNNQQRLFKNRMEVGEPRPPQTLSRYGVRIKQTGSGSYNHELKVELFAIGQERLGDRYILFDRQTTRFIPTVENGRSHEFLSERTVVMDNYEVDAEPRGERYAGYLVTITDKRGEVIAVDTSNQWLLDHIDNLKKQKPGNYMDKACTRVFPTRPPKTRY
;
A
#
# COMPACT_ATOMS: atom_id res chain seq x y z
N MET A 1 66.27 -21.15 -32.03
CA MET A 1 65.31 -21.79 -32.96
C MET A 1 65.54 -21.22 -34.36
N LYS A 2 66.02 -22.03 -35.30
CA LYS A 2 66.11 -21.70 -36.73
C LYS A 2 64.77 -22.08 -37.38
N GLY A 3 64.11 -21.15 -38.08
CA GLY A 3 62.97 -21.47 -38.95
C GLY A 3 61.67 -20.70 -38.75
N ALA A 4 61.63 -19.61 -37.97
CA ALA A 4 60.46 -18.73 -37.98
C ALA A 4 60.52 -17.81 -39.22
N PRO A 5 59.48 -17.73 -40.07
CA PRO A 5 59.45 -16.80 -41.19
C PRO A 5 59.60 -15.37 -40.67
N SER A 6 60.40 -14.54 -41.35
CA SER A 6 60.78 -13.19 -40.90
C SER A 6 59.57 -12.33 -40.50
N GLY A 7 58.42 -12.50 -41.16
CA GLY A 7 57.16 -11.83 -40.82
C GLY A 7 56.58 -12.19 -39.44
N PHE A 8 56.80 -13.42 -38.95
CA PHE A 8 56.34 -13.83 -37.62
C PHE A 8 57.15 -13.15 -36.51
N MET A 9 58.47 -13.05 -36.67
CA MET A 9 59.34 -12.34 -35.73
C MET A 9 59.04 -10.84 -35.70
N VAL A 10 58.75 -10.24 -36.86
CA VAL A 10 58.33 -8.84 -36.94
C VAL A 10 56.97 -8.63 -36.28
N SER A 11 55.98 -9.50 -36.55
CA SER A 11 54.67 -9.41 -35.90
C SER A 11 54.74 -9.56 -34.39
N LEU A 12 55.57 -10.49 -33.88
CA LEU A 12 55.79 -10.69 -32.46
C LEU A 12 56.43 -9.45 -31.81
N LEU A 13 57.40 -8.83 -32.48
CA LEU A 13 58.04 -7.59 -32.02
C LEU A 13 57.06 -6.41 -32.00
N VAL A 14 56.20 -6.29 -33.03
CA VAL A 14 55.18 -5.23 -33.09
C VAL A 14 54.15 -5.39 -31.98
N HIS A 15 53.68 -6.61 -31.73
CA HIS A 15 52.74 -6.87 -30.63
C HIS A 15 53.39 -6.66 -29.26
N ALA A 16 54.63 -7.13 -29.07
CA ALA A 16 55.36 -6.87 -27.83
C ALA A 16 55.55 -5.37 -27.59
N ALA A 17 55.93 -4.61 -28.63
CA ALA A 17 56.07 -3.16 -28.57
C ALA A 17 54.74 -2.47 -28.22
N ALA A 18 53.63 -2.89 -28.84
CA ALA A 18 52.30 -2.37 -28.57
C ALA A 18 51.84 -2.66 -27.13
N PHE A 19 52.10 -3.85 -26.60
CA PHE A 19 51.79 -4.19 -25.21
C PHE A 19 52.65 -3.42 -24.21
N THR A 20 53.93 -3.18 -24.49
CA THR A 20 54.77 -2.30 -23.66
C THR A 20 54.31 -0.84 -23.72
N LEU A 21 53.90 -0.35 -24.90
CA LEU A 21 53.39 1.01 -25.04
C LEU A 21 52.05 1.20 -24.30
N ALA A 22 51.17 0.21 -24.39
CA ALA A 22 49.91 0.19 -23.66
C ALA A 22 50.14 0.11 -22.13
N GLY A 23 51.09 -0.72 -21.68
CA GLY A 23 51.48 -0.80 -20.26
C GLY A 23 52.09 0.50 -19.72
N LEU A 24 52.81 1.25 -20.55
CA LEU A 24 53.38 2.56 -20.17
C LEU A 24 52.34 3.69 -20.16
N LEU A 25 51.22 3.55 -20.88
CA LEU A 25 50.16 4.57 -20.97
C LEU A 25 49.05 4.40 -19.91
N VAL A 26 49.03 3.29 -19.16
CA VAL A 26 48.14 3.16 -17.99
C VAL A 26 48.75 3.93 -16.82
N VAL A 27 48.48 5.24 -16.77
CA VAL A 27 48.70 6.06 -15.59
C VAL A 27 47.69 5.63 -14.53
N PHE A 28 48.14 4.82 -13.57
CA PHE A 28 47.40 4.62 -12.33
C PHE A 28 47.43 5.93 -11.54
N ASN A 29 46.42 6.78 -11.72
CA ASN A 29 46.10 7.79 -10.71
C ASN A 29 45.54 7.06 -9.49
N VAL A 30 46.42 6.51 -8.66
CA VAL A 30 46.08 6.10 -7.30
C VAL A 30 45.90 7.40 -6.51
N VAL A 31 44.71 7.98 -6.61
CA VAL A 31 44.27 8.99 -5.65
C VAL A 31 44.12 8.26 -4.33
N GLN A 32 45.12 8.36 -3.46
CA GLN A 32 44.92 8.05 -2.04
C GLN A 32 43.84 9.00 -1.54
N LYS A 33 42.59 8.52 -1.48
CA LYS A 33 41.53 9.23 -0.76
C LYS A 33 42.00 9.32 0.70
N GLU A 34 42.30 10.53 1.15
CA GLU A 34 42.39 10.79 2.58
C GLU A 34 41.12 10.23 3.24
N GLU A 35 41.30 9.43 4.29
CA GLU A 35 40.19 9.00 5.13
C GLU A 35 39.52 10.25 5.70
N LYS A 36 38.44 10.68 5.05
CA LYS A 36 37.55 11.69 5.61
C LYS A 36 36.90 11.08 6.84
N LYS A 37 37.42 11.43 8.02
CA LYS A 37 36.69 11.24 9.28
C LYS A 37 35.32 11.87 9.12
N PHE A 38 34.29 11.01 9.09
CA PHE A 38 32.92 11.43 9.07
C PHE A 38 32.63 12.17 10.38
N VAL A 39 32.56 13.50 10.29
CA VAL A 39 31.85 14.30 11.28
C VAL A 39 30.44 14.44 10.72
N PRO A 40 29.42 13.79 11.31
CA PRO A 40 28.05 14.00 10.86
C PRO A 40 27.77 15.51 10.85
N PRO A 41 27.21 16.07 9.75
CA PRO A 41 26.72 17.43 9.80
C PRO A 41 25.75 17.53 10.98
N LYS A 42 25.88 18.58 11.79
CA LYS A 42 24.94 18.79 12.89
C LYS A 42 23.53 18.73 12.30
N PRO A 43 22.62 17.91 12.85
CA PRO A 43 21.23 17.89 12.41
C PRO A 43 20.72 19.33 12.38
N VAL A 44 20.21 19.77 11.23
CA VAL A 44 19.52 21.05 11.16
C VAL A 44 18.32 20.92 12.09
N ASP A 45 18.32 21.74 13.15
CA ASP A 45 17.30 21.71 14.20
C ASP A 45 16.00 22.28 13.60
N ARG A 46 15.25 21.41 12.90
CA ARG A 46 13.93 21.76 12.37
C ARG A 46 13.06 22.16 13.56
N PRO A 47 12.35 23.29 13.52
CA PRO A 47 11.46 23.67 14.60
C PRO A 47 10.37 22.60 14.75
N LYS A 48 10.56 21.64 15.66
CA LYS A 48 9.48 20.76 16.12
C LYS A 48 8.41 21.67 16.71
N MET A 49 7.23 21.73 16.09
CA MET A 49 6.12 22.52 16.60
C MET A 49 5.84 22.09 18.05
N LYS A 50 6.20 22.93 19.03
CA LYS A 50 5.79 22.72 20.42
C LYS A 50 4.27 22.78 20.44
N LEU A 51 3.61 21.64 20.60
CA LEU A 51 2.17 21.57 20.85
C LEU A 51 1.84 22.53 22.00
N LYS A 52 1.25 23.68 21.67
CA LYS A 52 0.71 24.58 22.70
C LYS A 52 -0.48 23.85 23.30
N LYS A 53 -0.29 23.25 24.48
CA LYS A 53 -1.40 22.80 25.31
C LYS A 53 -2.43 23.94 25.38
N PRO A 54 -3.71 23.71 25.06
CA PRO A 54 -4.73 24.75 25.11
C PRO A 54 -4.74 25.39 26.51
N LYS A 55 -4.25 26.63 26.63
CA LYS A 55 -4.41 27.42 27.85
C LYS A 55 -5.81 28.03 27.82
N VAL A 56 -6.79 27.24 28.23
CA VAL A 56 -8.13 27.75 28.51
C VAL A 56 -8.03 28.67 29.73
N LYS A 57 -8.13 29.98 29.53
CA LYS A 57 -8.33 30.94 30.62
C LYS A 57 -9.78 30.80 31.08
N ILE A 58 -10.00 30.01 32.12
CA ILE A 58 -11.29 29.97 32.81
C ILE A 58 -11.45 31.32 33.52
N LYS A 59 -12.31 32.20 32.98
CA LYS A 59 -12.80 33.35 33.74
C LYS A 59 -13.67 32.81 34.87
N LYS A 60 -13.20 32.93 36.11
CA LYS A 60 -14.04 32.74 37.30
C LYS A 60 -15.08 33.85 37.34
N THR A 61 -16.34 33.56 37.03
CA THR A 61 -17.49 34.25 37.65
C THR A 61 -18.79 33.47 37.46
N ALA A 62 -19.59 33.49 38.53
CA ALA A 62 -20.98 33.05 38.68
C ALA A 62 -21.25 31.54 38.63
N LYS A 63 -21.35 30.93 39.81
CA LYS A 63 -22.10 29.68 40.03
C LYS A 63 -23.57 29.90 39.61
N PRO A 64 -24.16 29.11 38.70
CA PRO A 64 -25.60 28.93 38.63
C PRO A 64 -26.03 27.77 39.53
N LYS A 65 -27.23 27.89 40.09
CA LYS A 65 -27.84 26.99 41.09
C LYS A 65 -27.95 25.54 40.58
N SER A 66 -27.78 24.61 41.51
CA SER A 66 -28.07 23.18 41.35
C SER A 66 -29.57 22.95 41.19
N THR A 67 -29.99 22.33 40.09
CA THR A 67 -31.28 21.61 40.00
C THR A 67 -31.21 20.43 39.02
N THR A 68 -31.29 19.23 39.62
CA THR A 68 -31.94 17.99 39.14
C THR A 68 -31.56 17.39 37.78
N ARG A 69 -30.54 16.51 37.83
CA ARG A 69 -30.51 15.11 37.40
C ARG A 69 -31.52 14.67 36.30
N ILE A 70 -31.04 14.56 35.06
CA ILE A 70 -31.47 13.52 34.10
C ILE A 70 -30.24 12.67 33.81
N VAL A 71 -30.26 11.42 34.27
CA VAL A 71 -29.19 10.45 34.04
C VAL A 71 -29.41 9.79 32.69
N THR A 72 -28.75 10.27 31.64
CA THR A 72 -28.35 9.40 30.54
C THR A 72 -26.96 8.88 30.87
N LYS A 73 -26.87 7.58 31.17
CA LYS A 73 -25.60 6.87 31.36
C LYS A 73 -24.81 6.95 30.04
N VAL A 74 -23.86 7.86 29.95
CA VAL A 74 -22.73 7.70 29.03
C VAL A 74 -21.81 6.67 29.67
N LYS A 75 -21.73 5.46 29.10
CA LYS A 75 -20.65 4.52 29.41
C LYS A 75 -19.35 5.20 28.98
N GLN A 76 -18.54 5.56 29.97
CA GLN A 76 -17.16 5.97 29.78
C GLN A 76 -16.43 4.78 29.13
N ALA A 77 -15.85 5.00 27.96
CA ALA A 77 -14.98 4.00 27.35
C ALA A 77 -13.78 3.78 28.29
N ASN A 78 -13.61 2.57 28.79
CA ASN A 78 -12.35 2.12 29.37
C ASN A 78 -11.32 2.15 28.25
N MET A 79 -10.41 3.12 28.25
CA MET A 79 -9.16 2.97 27.53
C MET A 79 -8.29 2.01 28.35
N PRO A 80 -7.80 0.90 27.77
CA PRO A 80 -6.79 0.09 28.43
C PRO A 80 -5.51 0.93 28.56
N ASP A 81 -4.89 0.86 29.74
CA ASP A 81 -3.56 1.42 30.01
C ASP A 81 -2.56 0.69 29.10
N ILE A 82 -2.01 1.38 28.10
CA ILE A 82 -0.93 0.84 27.27
C ILE A 82 0.34 0.92 28.10
N GLN A 83 0.65 -0.15 28.82
CA GLN A 83 1.97 -0.34 29.39
C GLN A 83 2.94 -0.65 28.26
N LEU A 84 3.81 0.31 27.95
CA LEU A 84 4.99 0.06 27.12
C LEU A 84 5.97 -0.80 27.94
N PRO A 85 6.49 -1.92 27.43
CA PRO A 85 7.52 -2.67 28.13
C PRO A 85 8.80 -1.85 28.24
N GLU A 86 9.41 -1.83 29.43
CA GLU A 86 10.74 -1.28 29.63
C GLU A 86 11.76 -2.11 28.84
N MET A 87 12.41 -1.49 27.85
CA MET A 87 13.57 -2.08 27.19
C MET A 87 14.78 -2.04 28.13
N SER A 88 15.02 -3.16 28.80
CA SER A 88 16.27 -3.45 29.50
C SER A 88 16.79 -4.82 29.04
N GLY A 89 18.09 -4.90 28.76
CA GLY A 89 18.67 -5.86 27.83
C GLY A 89 18.86 -7.31 28.31
N MET A 90 18.91 -8.19 27.32
CA MET A 90 19.52 -9.52 27.26
C MET A 90 19.41 -9.89 25.75
N GLY A 91 20.45 -10.09 24.95
CA GLY A 91 21.75 -10.69 25.21
C GLY A 91 21.72 -12.14 24.73
N GLY A 92 22.01 -12.38 23.45
CA GLY A 92 22.34 -13.71 22.91
C GLY A 92 21.39 -14.26 21.82
N GLU A 93 21.97 -14.42 20.63
CA GLU A 93 21.54 -15.28 19.49
C GLU A 93 20.31 -14.89 18.66
N GLY A 94 20.59 -14.23 17.52
CA GLY A 94 20.08 -14.69 16.23
C GLY A 94 18.63 -14.35 15.86
N PHE A 95 18.20 -13.10 16.04
CA PHE A 95 17.03 -12.57 15.34
C PHE A 95 17.44 -11.40 14.46
N GLU A 96 17.56 -11.67 13.16
CA GLU A 96 17.66 -10.68 12.10
C GLU A 96 16.28 -10.01 11.95
N ILE A 97 16.03 -8.99 12.78
CA ILE A 97 14.82 -8.17 12.71
C ILE A 97 15.00 -7.16 11.58
N GLY A 98 14.45 -7.51 10.42
CA GLY A 98 14.08 -6.57 9.37
C GLY A 98 13.22 -5.44 9.94
N GLY A 99 13.50 -4.23 9.45
CA GLY A 99 13.04 -2.96 10.00
C GLY A 99 11.55 -2.91 10.39
N PHE A 100 11.32 -2.19 11.48
CA PHE A 100 10.02 -1.82 12.04
C PHE A 100 9.04 -1.34 10.96
N ASP A 101 8.22 -2.26 10.49
CA ASP A 101 7.07 -1.99 9.62
C ASP A 101 5.89 -1.57 10.51
N ILE A 102 5.98 -0.39 11.12
CA ILE A 102 4.79 0.31 11.67
C ILE A 102 4.06 0.89 10.46
N MET A 103 3.41 0.03 9.68
CA MET A 103 2.64 0.43 8.50
C MET A 103 1.19 0.77 8.89
N PRO A 104 0.61 1.85 8.35
CA PRO A 104 -0.81 2.15 8.47
C PRO A 104 -1.67 1.02 7.90
N ASP A 105 -2.91 0.89 8.40
CA ASP A 105 -3.94 0.10 7.72
C ASP A 105 -4.08 0.64 6.29
N LEU A 106 -4.13 -0.22 5.27
CA LEU A 106 -4.24 0.17 3.86
C LEU A 106 -5.49 1.03 3.56
N GLY A 107 -6.46 1.09 4.49
CA GLY A 107 -7.56 2.05 4.44
C GLY A 107 -7.17 3.52 4.67
N GLU A 108 -5.94 3.79 5.12
CA GLU A 108 -5.39 5.13 5.36
C GLU A 108 -4.55 5.66 4.18
N LEU A 109 -4.16 4.81 3.24
CA LEU A 109 -3.37 5.16 2.06
C LEU A 109 -4.28 5.49 0.85
N SER A 110 -3.99 6.58 0.14
CA SER A 110 -4.73 6.97 -1.07
C SER A 110 -3.82 7.63 -2.11
N LEU A 111 -4.31 7.79 -3.35
CA LEU A 111 -3.63 8.55 -4.41
C LEU A 111 -3.31 10.00 -4.02
N LEU A 112 -4.02 10.55 -3.04
CA LEU A 112 -3.85 11.93 -2.58
C LEU A 112 -2.88 12.03 -1.39
N GLY A 113 -2.45 10.90 -0.82
CA GLY A 113 -1.64 10.80 0.39
C GLY A 113 -2.28 9.95 1.48
N SER A 114 -1.63 9.91 2.65
CA SER A 114 -2.11 9.24 3.87
C SER A 114 -2.38 10.22 5.00
N ASP A 115 -3.05 9.81 6.07
CA ASP A 115 -3.23 10.67 7.26
C ASP A 115 -2.05 10.63 8.24
N GLN A 116 -1.04 9.82 7.94
CA GLN A 116 0.20 9.74 8.70
C GLN A 116 1.31 10.51 7.99
N THR A 117 2.18 11.14 8.77
CA THR A 117 3.37 11.80 8.25
C THR A 117 4.60 10.96 8.58
N ILE A 118 5.51 10.86 7.61
CA ILE A 118 6.85 10.30 7.77
C ILE A 118 7.92 11.40 7.92
N GLY A 119 7.52 12.66 7.87
CA GLY A 119 8.34 13.84 8.17
C GLY A 119 8.98 14.52 6.96
N ASN A 120 8.96 13.90 5.78
CA ASN A 120 9.40 14.48 4.51
C ASN A 120 8.27 14.60 3.47
N ASP A 121 7.03 14.67 3.95
CA ASP A 121 5.83 14.73 3.12
C ASP A 121 5.50 16.16 2.68
N LEU A 122 4.68 16.24 1.64
CA LEU A 122 3.89 17.42 1.33
C LEU A 122 2.55 17.36 2.08
N GLU A 123 2.28 18.37 2.91
CA GLU A 123 1.05 18.50 3.66
C GLU A 123 -0.07 19.07 2.77
N GLY A 124 -1.09 18.26 2.48
CA GLY A 124 -2.25 18.60 1.68
C GLY A 124 -3.40 19.22 2.49
N THR A 125 -3.95 20.32 2.00
CA THR A 125 -5.18 20.96 2.51
C THR A 125 -6.27 20.98 1.44
N PHE A 126 -7.42 20.40 1.73
CA PHE A 126 -8.57 20.34 0.83
C PHE A 126 -9.54 21.51 1.02
N TYR A 127 -10.01 22.04 -0.11
CA TYR A 127 -11.00 23.10 -0.22
C TYR A 127 -12.17 22.64 -1.08
N ASP A 128 -13.39 22.78 -0.55
CA ASP A 128 -14.63 22.53 -1.29
C ASP A 128 -15.28 23.87 -1.64
N PHE A 129 -15.28 24.22 -2.92
CA PHE A 129 -15.82 25.50 -3.39
C PHE A 129 -17.36 25.50 -3.40
N LYS A 130 -17.99 24.31 -3.32
CA LYS A 130 -19.45 24.15 -3.25
C LYS A 130 -20.00 24.43 -1.86
N ARG A 131 -19.14 24.74 -0.89
CA ARG A 131 -19.55 24.98 0.50
C ARG A 131 -18.93 26.26 1.02
N ASN A 132 -19.69 26.98 1.84
CA ASN A 132 -19.16 28.08 2.63
C ASN A 132 -18.28 27.58 3.77
N ARG A 133 -17.58 28.49 4.44
CA ARG A 133 -16.71 28.20 5.60
C ARG A 133 -17.38 27.39 6.72
N SER A 134 -18.71 27.51 6.88
CA SER A 134 -19.50 26.78 7.89
C SER A 134 -19.94 25.39 7.43
N GLY A 135 -19.59 24.98 6.20
CA GLY A 135 -19.98 23.69 5.60
C GLY A 135 -21.36 23.69 4.93
N GLY A 136 -22.06 24.83 4.91
CA GLY A 136 -23.33 24.95 4.19
C GLY A 136 -23.10 25.03 2.68
N TYR A 137 -23.94 24.36 1.90
CA TYR A 137 -23.86 24.39 0.44
C TYR A 137 -24.12 25.80 -0.12
N ILE A 138 -23.36 26.16 -1.14
CA ILE A 138 -23.51 27.41 -1.90
C ILE A 138 -23.54 27.07 -3.39
N SER A 139 -24.22 27.91 -4.17
CA SER A 139 -24.21 27.78 -5.63
C SER A 139 -22.78 27.90 -6.16
N MET A 140 -22.41 26.98 -7.05
CA MET A 140 -21.09 26.95 -7.69
C MET A 140 -21.24 26.33 -9.08
N ASP A 141 -20.54 26.90 -10.05
CA ASP A 141 -20.43 26.42 -11.43
C ASP A 141 -18.95 26.43 -11.86
N GLY A 142 -18.68 25.91 -13.06
CA GLY A 142 -17.32 25.82 -13.59
C GLY A 142 -16.61 27.18 -13.69
N GLU A 143 -17.29 28.21 -14.21
CA GLU A 143 -16.70 29.54 -14.40
C GLU A 143 -16.34 30.20 -13.05
N ASN A 144 -17.22 30.12 -12.06
CA ASN A 144 -16.97 30.67 -10.73
C ASN A 144 -15.88 29.89 -9.97
N TRP A 145 -15.81 28.57 -10.17
CA TRP A 145 -14.73 27.75 -9.63
C TRP A 145 -13.38 28.13 -10.26
N GLN A 146 -13.29 28.15 -11.60
CA GLN A 146 -12.11 28.56 -12.37
C GLN A 146 -11.63 29.95 -11.94
N ARG A 147 -12.54 30.92 -11.87
CA ARG A 147 -12.24 32.28 -11.39
C ARG A 147 -11.76 32.30 -9.95
N GLY A 148 -12.30 31.43 -9.10
CA GLY A 148 -11.86 31.25 -7.71
C GLY A 148 -10.42 30.75 -7.62
N VAL A 149 -10.08 29.72 -8.40
CA VAL A 149 -8.73 29.16 -8.51
C VAL A 149 -7.77 30.19 -9.11
N HIS A 150 -8.10 30.79 -10.25
CA HIS A 150 -7.28 31.82 -10.91
C HIS A 150 -6.95 32.97 -9.95
N ASN A 151 -7.94 33.45 -9.18
CA ASN A 151 -7.71 34.50 -8.18
C ASN A 151 -6.78 34.07 -7.04
N PHE A 152 -6.84 32.80 -6.61
CA PHE A 152 -5.90 32.25 -5.63
C PHE A 152 -4.47 32.24 -6.18
N LEU A 153 -4.28 31.70 -7.39
CA LEU A 153 -2.97 31.62 -8.06
C LEU A 153 -2.37 33.01 -8.28
N ARG A 154 -3.15 33.92 -8.88
CA ARG A 154 -2.75 35.32 -9.17
C ARG A 154 -2.37 36.12 -7.93
N ARG A 155 -3.00 35.84 -6.77
CA ARG A 155 -2.77 36.59 -5.51
C ARG A 155 -1.69 35.96 -4.63
N GLY A 156 -0.72 35.28 -5.24
CA GLY A 156 0.44 34.73 -4.57
C GLY A 156 0.10 33.59 -3.61
N TRP A 157 -0.94 32.81 -3.90
CA TRP A 157 -1.30 31.57 -3.20
C TRP A 157 -1.63 31.78 -1.71
N ARG A 158 -2.15 32.96 -1.37
CA ARG A 158 -2.58 33.27 0.00
C ARG A 158 -3.87 32.53 0.32
N THR A 159 -3.82 31.59 1.27
CA THR A 159 -4.98 30.78 1.70
C THR A 159 -6.12 31.62 2.28
N SER A 160 -5.87 32.87 2.68
CA SER A 160 -6.92 33.82 3.06
C SER A 160 -7.92 34.11 1.92
N ASN A 161 -7.51 34.01 0.65
CA ASN A 161 -8.40 34.14 -0.50
C ASN A 161 -9.41 32.99 -0.61
N LEU A 162 -9.11 31.85 0.01
CA LEU A 162 -9.97 30.67 0.05
C LEU A 162 -10.84 30.61 1.30
N SER A 163 -10.68 31.56 2.24
CA SER A 163 -11.31 31.51 3.57
C SER A 163 -12.84 31.55 3.56
N LYS A 164 -13.45 31.96 2.44
CA LYS A 164 -14.91 31.91 2.25
C LYS A 164 -15.43 30.50 1.96
N TYR A 165 -14.59 29.62 1.43
CA TYR A 165 -14.92 28.25 1.09
C TYR A 165 -14.71 27.30 2.27
N TYR A 166 -15.34 26.13 2.22
CA TYR A 166 -15.09 25.08 3.19
C TYR A 166 -13.67 24.55 3.06
N ARG A 167 -13.04 24.31 4.20
CA ARG A 167 -11.74 23.66 4.31
C ARG A 167 -11.91 22.41 5.15
N ALA A 168 -11.48 21.25 4.63
CA ALA A 168 -11.53 20.02 5.40
C ALA A 168 -10.67 20.16 6.68
N PRO A 169 -11.15 19.65 7.84
CA PRO A 169 -10.36 19.62 9.05
C PRO A 169 -9.25 18.56 8.99
N LYS A 170 -9.49 17.46 8.26
CA LYS A 170 -8.49 16.43 7.98
C LYS A 170 -7.43 17.01 7.04
N LYS A 171 -6.17 16.72 7.32
CA LYS A 171 -5.05 16.88 6.39
C LYS A 171 -4.57 15.51 5.95
N ILE A 172 -3.90 15.47 4.83
CA ILE A 172 -3.20 14.27 4.36
C ILE A 172 -1.79 14.66 3.95
N TYR A 173 -0.91 13.68 3.89
CA TYR A 173 0.51 13.82 3.65
C TYR A 173 0.87 12.90 2.49
N THR A 174 1.55 13.43 1.48
CA THR A 174 1.99 12.64 0.33
C THR A 174 3.46 12.87 0.05
N THR A 175 4.16 11.82 -0.38
CA THR A 175 5.55 11.89 -0.79
C THR A 175 5.71 11.96 -2.31
N CYS A 176 4.65 11.75 -3.08
CA CYS A 176 4.66 11.86 -4.54
C CYS A 176 3.34 12.43 -5.05
N LEU A 177 3.30 12.86 -6.32
CA LEU A 177 2.08 13.31 -6.96
C LEU A 177 1.86 12.59 -8.29
N VAL A 178 1.20 11.43 -8.19
CA VAL A 178 0.81 10.62 -9.35
C VAL A 178 -0.62 10.16 -9.13
N ILE A 179 -1.56 10.92 -9.68
CA ILE A 179 -2.99 10.61 -9.73
C ILE A 179 -3.33 10.31 -11.19
N PRO A 180 -3.37 9.03 -11.60
CA PRO A 180 -3.84 8.64 -12.91
C PRO A 180 -5.32 8.99 -13.11
N PRO A 181 -5.88 8.87 -14.33
CA PRO A 181 -7.30 9.10 -14.58
C PRO A 181 -8.20 8.19 -13.73
N VAL A 182 -8.83 8.78 -12.71
CA VAL A 182 -9.74 8.11 -11.77
C VAL A 182 -10.99 8.96 -11.54
N LEU A 183 -11.98 8.48 -10.80
CA LEU A 183 -13.14 9.31 -10.43
C LEU A 183 -12.74 10.45 -9.50
N SER A 184 -13.17 11.67 -9.84
CA SER A 184 -12.85 12.90 -9.08
C SER A 184 -13.31 12.87 -7.61
N SER A 185 -14.25 11.98 -7.28
CA SER A 185 -14.68 11.73 -5.89
C SER A 185 -13.61 11.15 -4.96
N ILE A 186 -12.44 10.78 -5.50
CA ILE A 186 -11.29 10.33 -4.71
C ILE A 186 -10.83 11.40 -3.71
N ALA A 187 -10.79 12.67 -4.12
CA ALA A 187 -10.29 13.76 -3.29
C ALA A 187 -11.15 13.98 -2.04
N PRO A 188 -12.46 14.31 -2.12
CA PRO A 188 -13.25 14.49 -0.90
C PRO A 188 -13.27 13.25 0.00
N SER A 189 -13.25 12.05 -0.59
CA SER A 189 -13.21 10.79 0.17
C SER A 189 -11.92 10.67 1.01
N ALA A 190 -10.76 10.97 0.43
CA ALA A 190 -9.46 10.96 1.13
C ALA A 190 -9.43 11.92 2.33
N PHE A 191 -10.10 13.08 2.18
CA PHE A 191 -10.24 14.11 3.22
C PHE A 191 -11.43 13.89 4.17
N GLY A 192 -12.08 12.73 4.11
CA GLY A 192 -13.09 12.29 5.09
C GLY A 192 -14.54 12.57 4.71
N ASP A 193 -14.81 13.20 3.56
CA ASP A 193 -16.16 13.36 3.03
C ASP A 193 -16.48 12.28 2.00
N LYS A 194 -16.85 11.11 2.52
CA LYS A 194 -17.13 9.94 1.69
C LYS A 194 -18.40 10.07 0.84
N ASP A 195 -19.25 11.09 1.05
CA ASP A 195 -20.54 11.27 0.35
C ASP A 195 -20.51 12.34 -0.75
N ALA A 196 -19.49 13.19 -0.81
CA ALA A 196 -19.44 14.29 -1.78
C ALA A 196 -19.25 13.79 -3.22
N SER A 197 -19.81 14.52 -4.19
CA SER A 197 -19.84 14.19 -5.63
C SER A 197 -18.53 14.39 -6.39
N GLY A 198 -17.44 14.83 -5.73
CA GLY A 198 -16.14 15.00 -6.38
C GLY A 198 -16.12 16.09 -7.46
N VAL A 199 -16.67 17.27 -7.17
CA VAL A 199 -16.78 18.37 -8.15
C VAL A 199 -16.30 19.66 -7.50
N TYR A 200 -15.66 20.57 -8.25
CA TYR A 200 -15.25 21.91 -7.80
C TYR A 200 -14.48 21.90 -6.47
N TRP A 201 -13.41 21.11 -6.44
CA TRP A 201 -12.52 21.02 -5.29
C TRP A 201 -11.10 21.44 -5.67
N MET A 202 -10.31 21.75 -4.65
CA MET A 202 -8.88 22.00 -4.80
C MET A 202 -8.14 21.42 -3.61
N VAL A 203 -6.95 20.86 -3.85
CA VAL A 203 -5.99 20.51 -2.81
C VAL A 203 -4.75 21.37 -2.98
N HIS A 204 -4.32 21.99 -1.89
CA HIS A 204 -3.07 22.76 -1.83
C HIS A 204 -2.09 22.01 -0.93
N TYR A 205 -1.05 21.45 -1.54
CA TYR A 205 0.07 20.78 -0.89
C TYR A 205 1.20 21.77 -0.61
N LYS A 206 1.82 21.65 0.56
CA LYS A 206 2.99 22.42 0.97
C LYS A 206 4.06 21.54 1.57
N GLY A 207 5.31 21.77 1.21
CA GLY A 207 6.44 21.09 1.82
C GLY A 207 7.76 21.70 1.40
N GLN A 208 8.82 20.90 1.48
CA GLN A 208 10.16 21.29 1.05
C GLN A 208 10.76 20.22 0.16
N ILE A 209 11.58 20.66 -0.78
CA ILE A 209 12.41 19.80 -1.61
C ILE A 209 13.87 20.13 -1.35
N ALA A 210 14.69 19.10 -1.29
CA ALA A 210 16.13 19.23 -1.17
C ALA A 210 16.78 18.06 -1.90
N HIS A 211 18.08 18.12 -2.11
CA HIS A 211 18.84 16.99 -2.64
C HIS A 211 20.24 16.97 -2.03
N ASN A 212 20.80 15.78 -1.79
CA ASN A 212 22.11 15.62 -1.16
C ASN A 212 23.28 16.02 -2.08
N LYS A 213 23.03 16.15 -3.39
CA LYS A 213 23.96 16.56 -4.45
C LYS A 213 23.33 17.70 -5.24
N LYS A 214 24.15 18.54 -5.89
CA LYS A 214 23.63 19.55 -6.81
C LYS A 214 22.84 18.84 -7.91
N ILE A 215 21.62 19.30 -8.17
CA ILE A 215 20.77 18.76 -9.22
C ILE A 215 20.03 19.88 -9.92
N THR A 216 20.00 19.82 -11.25
CA THR A 216 19.19 20.69 -12.10
C THR A 216 18.15 19.83 -12.80
N PHE A 217 16.88 20.18 -12.62
CA PHE A 217 15.74 19.39 -13.08
C PHE A 217 14.55 20.29 -13.43
N ARG A 218 13.58 19.77 -14.17
CA ARG A 218 12.29 20.43 -14.41
C ARG A 218 11.16 19.43 -14.31
N PHE A 219 9.96 19.95 -14.10
CA PHE A 219 8.76 19.12 -14.04
C PHE A 219 8.13 18.90 -15.39
N HIS A 220 7.57 17.72 -15.63
CA HIS A 220 6.55 17.47 -16.64
C HIS A 220 5.24 17.21 -15.92
N GLY A 221 4.18 17.92 -16.29
CA GLY A 221 2.94 17.91 -15.52
C GLY A 221 1.69 17.84 -16.37
N ILE A 222 0.66 17.21 -15.81
CA ILE A 222 -0.72 17.25 -16.30
C ILE A 222 -1.68 17.50 -15.15
N GLY A 223 -2.82 18.11 -15.45
CA GLY A 223 -3.95 18.22 -14.55
C GLY A 223 -5.25 18.23 -15.36
N ASP A 224 -6.23 17.45 -14.93
CA ASP A 224 -7.55 17.33 -15.57
C ASP A 224 -8.41 18.58 -15.33
N GLY A 225 -8.51 19.04 -14.08
CA GLY A 225 -8.92 20.43 -13.84
C GLY A 225 -7.73 21.36 -14.04
N PHE A 226 -6.75 21.28 -13.14
CA PHE A 226 -5.46 21.95 -13.28
C PHE A 226 -4.40 21.35 -12.35
N ILE A 227 -3.15 21.61 -12.66
CA ILE A 227 -2.02 21.50 -11.73
C ILE A 227 -1.17 22.77 -11.82
N ALA A 228 -0.76 23.29 -10.67
CA ALA A 228 0.17 24.40 -10.55
C ALA A 228 1.28 24.03 -9.57
N VAL A 229 2.52 24.36 -9.89
CA VAL A 229 3.70 24.13 -9.04
C VAL A 229 4.45 25.43 -8.86
N ARG A 230 4.81 25.71 -7.62
CA ARG A 230 5.57 26.88 -7.22
C ARG A 230 6.75 26.45 -6.36
N VAL A 231 7.96 26.88 -6.72
CA VAL A 231 9.20 26.60 -5.98
C VAL A 231 9.81 27.91 -5.53
N ASN A 232 10.14 28.02 -4.24
CA ASN A 232 10.68 29.23 -3.62
C ASN A 232 9.92 30.52 -3.98
N GLY A 233 8.61 30.42 -4.13
CA GLY A 233 7.78 31.56 -4.46
C GLY A 233 7.62 31.88 -5.95
N GLU A 234 8.26 31.15 -6.85
CA GLU A 234 8.17 31.31 -8.31
C GLU A 234 7.34 30.19 -8.93
N MET A 235 6.45 30.54 -9.87
CA MET A 235 5.64 29.56 -10.59
C MET A 235 6.52 28.88 -11.65
N VAL A 236 6.65 27.57 -11.56
CA VAL A 236 7.56 26.78 -12.43
C VAL A 236 6.82 25.83 -13.35
N LEU A 237 5.54 25.57 -13.09
CA LEU A 237 4.66 24.79 -13.95
C LEU A 237 3.21 25.19 -13.67
N LEU A 238 2.43 25.41 -14.72
CA LEU A 238 0.99 25.59 -14.64
C LEU A 238 0.34 25.01 -15.90
N THR A 239 -0.62 24.11 -15.72
CA THR A 239 -1.41 23.59 -16.83
C THR A 239 -2.82 23.25 -16.41
N GLU A 240 -3.72 23.32 -17.39
CA GLU A 240 -5.08 22.77 -17.38
C GLU A 240 -5.20 21.68 -18.45
N TRP A 241 -6.34 21.00 -18.46
CA TRP A 241 -6.56 19.88 -19.37
C TRP A 241 -6.59 20.27 -20.83
N THR A 242 -6.13 19.36 -21.68
CA THR A 242 -6.21 19.45 -23.14
C THR A 242 -6.58 18.09 -23.70
N HIS A 243 -7.35 18.09 -24.78
CA HIS A 243 -7.66 16.89 -25.54
C HIS A 243 -6.37 16.19 -26.01
N VAL A 244 -6.30 14.87 -25.80
CA VAL A 244 -5.15 14.05 -26.23
C VAL A 244 -4.95 14.09 -27.75
N ASP A 245 -6.02 14.10 -28.54
CA ASP A 245 -5.93 14.07 -30.01
C ASP A 245 -5.53 15.41 -30.61
N THR A 246 -6.16 16.49 -30.14
CA THR A 246 -6.03 17.83 -30.77
C THR A 246 -5.06 18.74 -30.05
N GLY A 247 -4.75 18.47 -28.78
CA GLY A 247 -3.99 19.38 -27.90
C GLY A 247 -4.71 20.68 -27.56
N LEU A 248 -5.98 20.82 -27.94
CA LEU A 248 -6.81 21.97 -27.62
C LEU A 248 -7.52 21.77 -26.28
N SER A 249 -7.84 22.88 -25.60
CA SER A 249 -8.65 22.85 -24.38
C SER A 249 -9.93 23.65 -24.58
N ASN A 250 -11.06 23.11 -24.14
CA ASN A 250 -12.27 23.89 -23.96
C ASN A 250 -12.21 24.79 -22.70
N MET A 251 -11.16 24.65 -21.88
CA MET A 251 -10.86 25.46 -20.71
C MET A 251 -9.69 26.43 -20.96
N GLU A 252 -9.21 26.55 -22.20
CA GLU A 252 -7.97 27.27 -22.51
C GLU A 252 -7.96 28.69 -21.94
N GLY A 253 -6.99 28.98 -21.09
CA GLY A 253 -6.81 30.29 -20.46
C GLY A 253 -7.76 30.59 -19.30
N ALA A 254 -8.68 29.69 -18.95
CA ALA A 254 -9.69 29.95 -17.92
C ALA A 254 -9.10 29.98 -16.50
N ILE A 255 -8.16 29.08 -16.22
CA ILE A 255 -7.39 29.09 -14.96
C ILE A 255 -6.02 29.70 -15.21
N THR A 256 -5.36 29.29 -16.29
CA THR A 256 -3.98 29.64 -16.59
C THR A 256 -3.82 31.13 -16.92
N GLY A 257 -4.65 31.65 -17.82
CA GLY A 257 -4.52 33.00 -18.36
C GLY A 257 -3.08 33.31 -18.77
N ASN A 258 -2.60 34.52 -18.45
CA ASN A 258 -1.20 34.91 -18.68
C ASN A 258 -0.32 34.75 -17.42
N LEU A 259 -0.69 33.84 -16.49
CA LEU A 259 0.03 33.70 -15.21
C LEU A 259 1.41 33.05 -15.38
N TRP A 260 1.54 32.13 -16.33
CA TRP A 260 2.77 31.40 -16.65
C TRP A 260 2.59 30.66 -17.97
N GLU A 261 3.66 30.55 -18.75
CA GLU A 261 3.72 29.79 -19.99
C GLU A 261 5.03 28.99 -20.04
N SER A 262 5.01 27.84 -20.72
CA SER A 262 6.21 27.03 -20.94
C SER A 262 7.06 27.64 -22.07
N ASP A 263 8.38 27.66 -21.87
CA ASP A 263 9.37 28.02 -22.90
C ASP A 263 9.88 26.82 -23.70
N SER A 264 9.45 25.60 -23.34
CA SER A 264 9.92 24.36 -23.95
C SER A 264 9.14 24.02 -25.21
N ALA A 265 9.85 23.73 -26.30
CA ALA A 265 9.27 23.23 -27.55
C ALA A 265 8.62 21.83 -27.42
N ASP A 266 8.95 21.08 -26.36
CA ASP A 266 8.34 19.77 -26.09
C ASP A 266 7.05 19.87 -25.23
N SER A 267 6.64 21.09 -24.86
CA SER A 267 5.37 21.31 -24.14
C SER A 267 4.18 20.85 -24.99
N ARG A 268 3.27 20.10 -24.36
CA ARG A 268 2.09 19.45 -24.95
C ARG A 268 2.38 18.45 -26.08
N LYS A 269 3.63 17.99 -26.22
CA LYS A 269 4.01 17.07 -27.30
C LYS A 269 3.59 15.62 -27.05
N TYR A 270 3.74 15.14 -25.82
CA TYR A 270 3.49 13.75 -25.44
C TYR A 270 2.26 13.63 -24.52
N VAL A 271 1.56 12.51 -24.61
CA VAL A 271 0.42 12.22 -23.73
C VAL A 271 0.93 11.72 -22.38
N MET A 272 0.26 12.15 -21.32
CA MET A 272 0.46 11.64 -19.96
C MET A 272 -0.89 11.70 -19.23
N GLY A 273 -1.43 10.55 -18.84
CA GLY A 273 -2.78 10.44 -18.34
C GLY A 273 -3.79 10.81 -19.42
N ASN A 274 -4.87 11.49 -19.04
CA ASN A 274 -5.92 11.88 -19.98
C ASN A 274 -5.66 13.24 -20.68
N SER A 275 -4.40 13.71 -20.73
CA SER A 275 -4.03 15.02 -21.30
C SER A 275 -2.63 14.99 -21.92
N ARG A 276 -2.17 16.12 -22.46
CA ARG A 276 -0.81 16.32 -22.97
C ARG A 276 0.07 17.02 -21.95
N ALA A 277 1.26 16.46 -21.68
CA ALA A 277 2.19 16.94 -20.67
C ALA A 277 2.73 18.33 -20.99
N VAL A 278 2.67 19.25 -20.02
CA VAL A 278 3.35 20.55 -20.09
C VAL A 278 4.70 20.46 -19.41
N VAL A 279 5.70 21.07 -20.04
CA VAL A 279 7.08 21.08 -19.54
C VAL A 279 7.33 22.36 -18.76
N GLY A 280 7.75 22.21 -17.51
CA GLY A 280 8.03 23.31 -16.58
C GLY A 280 9.40 23.96 -16.79
N SER A 281 9.65 25.01 -16.02
CA SER A 281 10.94 25.71 -15.96
C SER A 281 12.00 24.90 -15.21
N TRP A 282 13.27 25.10 -15.57
CA TRP A 282 14.41 24.50 -14.87
C TRP A 282 14.56 25.05 -13.45
N ILE A 283 14.87 24.15 -12.52
CA ILE A 283 15.08 24.38 -11.09
C ILE A 283 16.44 23.80 -10.73
N THR A 284 17.23 24.52 -9.93
CA THR A 284 18.48 24.01 -9.39
C THR A 284 18.40 23.94 -7.87
N LEU A 285 18.71 22.77 -7.30
CA LEU A 285 18.89 22.58 -5.86
C LEU A 285 20.37 22.42 -5.57
N GLU A 286 20.88 23.23 -4.65
CA GLU A 286 22.23 23.08 -4.11
C GLU A 286 22.22 22.15 -2.88
N PRO A 287 23.29 21.39 -2.62
CA PRO A 287 23.37 20.50 -1.47
C PRO A 287 23.15 21.22 -0.15
N GLY A 288 22.24 20.70 0.68
CA GLY A 288 21.96 21.26 2.02
C GLY A 288 21.07 22.51 2.02
N GLU A 289 20.60 22.96 0.86
CA GLU A 289 19.67 24.07 0.74
C GLU A 289 18.27 23.57 0.35
N ALA A 290 17.41 23.39 1.35
CA ALA A 290 16.01 23.07 1.10
C ALA A 290 15.27 24.28 0.51
N GLN A 291 14.46 24.03 -0.52
CA GLN A 291 13.59 25.03 -1.12
C GLN A 291 12.13 24.69 -0.81
N ASP A 292 11.32 25.71 -0.52
CA ASP A 292 9.88 25.53 -0.31
C ASP A 292 9.21 25.16 -1.64
N ILE A 293 8.29 24.20 -1.58
CA ILE A 293 7.43 23.83 -2.71
C ILE A 293 5.96 23.93 -2.31
N ASP A 294 5.16 24.52 -3.18
CA ASP A 294 3.71 24.53 -3.13
C ASP A 294 3.16 23.89 -4.40
N ILE A 295 2.22 22.95 -4.27
CA ILE A 295 1.53 22.33 -5.39
C ILE A 295 0.02 22.49 -5.19
N ALA A 296 -0.67 23.02 -6.19
CA ALA A 296 -2.12 23.11 -6.19
C ALA A 296 -2.68 22.26 -7.32
N ILE A 297 -3.61 21.38 -6.98
CA ILE A 297 -4.40 20.59 -7.95
C ILE A 297 -5.87 20.83 -7.68
N GLY A 298 -6.71 20.71 -8.69
CA GLY A 298 -8.14 20.76 -8.50
C GLY A 298 -8.88 20.23 -9.69
N ASP A 299 -10.18 19.99 -9.49
CA ASP A 299 -11.00 19.32 -10.47
C ASP A 299 -12.44 19.81 -10.45
N GLN A 300 -13.07 19.78 -11.63
CA GLN A 300 -14.41 20.27 -11.89
C GLN A 300 -15.46 19.17 -12.05
N GLY A 301 -15.11 17.89 -11.81
CA GLY A 301 -15.99 16.73 -11.84
C GLY A 301 -15.76 15.78 -13.00
N GLY A 302 -16.30 14.58 -12.87
CA GLY A 302 -16.09 13.49 -13.84
C GLY A 302 -14.85 12.68 -13.46
N GLN A 303 -13.89 12.60 -14.37
CA GLN A 303 -12.56 12.09 -14.08
C GLN A 303 -11.74 13.15 -13.33
N ALA A 304 -10.67 12.73 -12.69
CA ALA A 304 -9.61 13.59 -12.21
C ALA A 304 -8.28 12.89 -12.50
N ALA A 305 -7.32 13.68 -12.95
CA ALA A 305 -5.93 13.27 -13.09
C ALA A 305 -5.03 14.43 -12.69
N ALA A 306 -3.92 14.13 -12.03
CA ALA A 306 -2.85 15.07 -11.77
C ALA A 306 -1.55 14.31 -11.56
N MET A 307 -0.60 14.47 -12.47
CA MET A 307 0.67 13.77 -12.41
C MET A 307 1.82 14.75 -12.57
N LEU A 308 2.87 14.52 -11.81
CA LEU A 308 4.10 15.30 -11.84
C LEU A 308 5.28 14.34 -11.99
N ALA A 309 5.95 14.43 -13.13
CA ALA A 309 7.17 13.69 -13.44
C ALA A 309 8.37 14.65 -13.52
N VAL A 310 9.58 14.11 -13.52
CA VAL A 310 10.83 14.86 -13.35
C VAL A 310 11.80 14.52 -14.47
N GLU A 311 12.23 15.55 -15.18
CA GLU A 311 13.34 15.48 -16.13
C GLU A 311 14.58 16.11 -15.48
N VAL A 312 15.69 15.38 -15.45
CA VAL A 312 16.98 15.84 -14.94
C VAL A 312 17.84 16.28 -16.12
N GLU A 313 18.49 17.43 -15.98
CA GLU A 313 19.32 17.99 -17.03
C GLU A 313 20.43 17.01 -17.45
N GLY A 314 20.56 16.76 -18.76
CA GLY A 314 21.59 15.90 -19.33
C GLY A 314 21.36 14.40 -19.14
N VAL A 315 20.23 13.96 -18.57
CA VAL A 315 19.89 12.53 -18.44
C VAL A 315 19.06 12.08 -19.65
N GLU A 316 19.45 10.96 -20.24
CA GLU A 316 18.65 10.29 -21.26
C GLU A 316 17.67 9.30 -20.62
N TYR A 317 16.47 9.24 -21.18
CA TYR A 317 15.38 8.39 -20.71
C TYR A 317 14.98 7.39 -21.77
N GLU A 318 14.52 6.22 -21.33
CA GLU A 318 13.81 5.28 -22.19
C GLU A 318 12.62 5.98 -22.86
N LYS A 319 12.31 5.60 -24.10
CA LYS A 319 11.18 6.15 -24.84
C LYS A 319 9.97 5.22 -24.73
N SER A 320 8.80 5.81 -24.51
CA SER A 320 7.53 5.11 -24.60
C SER A 320 7.20 4.72 -26.04
N SER A 321 6.17 3.91 -26.21
CA SER A 321 5.54 3.60 -27.49
C SER A 321 5.14 4.85 -28.29
N GLN A 322 4.86 5.97 -27.61
CA GLN A 322 4.54 7.26 -28.22
C GLN A 322 5.79 8.07 -28.62
N GLY A 323 6.99 7.56 -28.34
CA GLY A 323 8.27 8.20 -28.64
C GLY A 323 8.71 9.27 -27.63
N GLY A 324 7.90 9.56 -26.61
CA GLY A 324 8.23 10.48 -25.52
C GLY A 324 9.05 9.82 -24.41
N PRO A 325 9.72 10.59 -23.54
CA PRO A 325 10.52 10.04 -22.45
C PRO A 325 9.64 9.43 -21.35
N ILE A 326 10.01 8.25 -20.84
CA ILE A 326 9.42 7.65 -19.64
C ILE A 326 10.08 8.29 -18.42
N LEU A 327 9.50 9.38 -17.95
CA LEU A 327 10.08 10.17 -16.88
C LEU A 327 9.77 9.58 -15.49
N PRO A 328 10.69 9.71 -14.52
CA PRO A 328 10.43 9.34 -13.14
C PRO A 328 9.40 10.25 -12.47
N ALA A 329 8.55 9.68 -11.63
CA ALA A 329 7.62 10.44 -10.80
C ALA A 329 8.37 11.39 -9.85
N PHE A 330 7.83 12.60 -9.66
CA PHE A 330 8.25 13.47 -8.57
C PHE A 330 7.98 12.78 -7.23
N LYS A 331 9.02 12.67 -6.40
CA LYS A 331 8.92 12.06 -5.08
C LYS A 331 9.93 12.62 -4.07
N THR A 332 9.49 12.78 -2.83
CA THR A 332 10.31 13.17 -1.67
C THR A 332 10.72 11.97 -0.81
N GLU A 333 10.17 10.79 -1.11
CA GLU A 333 10.58 9.49 -0.54
C GLU A 333 10.38 8.39 -1.59
N LYS A 334 11.05 7.25 -1.44
CA LYS A 334 10.77 6.05 -2.21
C LYS A 334 9.30 5.66 -2.06
N ILE A 335 8.62 5.50 -3.19
CA ILE A 335 7.22 5.07 -3.22
C ILE A 335 7.15 3.65 -2.67
N SER A 336 6.29 3.42 -1.68
CA SER A 336 6.12 2.08 -1.08
C SER A 336 5.46 1.13 -2.07
N ARG A 337 5.66 -0.18 -1.91
CA ARG A 337 5.02 -1.18 -2.75
C ARG A 337 3.50 -1.06 -2.74
N ASP A 338 2.93 -0.80 -1.57
CA ASP A 338 1.48 -0.63 -1.38
C ASP A 338 0.93 0.58 -2.13
N LEU A 339 1.67 1.70 -2.15
CA LEU A 339 1.28 2.89 -2.92
C LEU A 339 1.44 2.65 -4.43
N MET A 340 2.47 1.90 -4.84
CA MET A 340 2.60 1.47 -6.24
C MET A 340 1.42 0.59 -6.67
N ASP A 341 0.93 -0.32 -5.82
CA ASP A 341 -0.27 -1.12 -6.13
C ASP A 341 -1.49 -0.22 -6.35
N ILE A 342 -1.66 0.85 -5.56
CA ILE A 342 -2.75 1.82 -5.73
C ILE A 342 -2.59 2.63 -7.03
N ILE A 343 -1.38 3.07 -7.37
CA ILE A 343 -1.12 3.89 -8.57
C ILE A 343 -1.22 3.03 -9.85
N TYR A 344 -0.56 1.87 -9.89
CA TYR A 344 -0.52 1.02 -11.09
C TYR A 344 -1.88 0.45 -11.49
N LYS A 345 -2.83 0.39 -10.56
CA LYS A 345 -4.21 0.01 -10.87
C LYS A 345 -4.81 0.86 -12.01
N ASP A 346 -4.45 2.15 -12.07
CA ASP A 346 -5.02 3.10 -13.02
C ASP A 346 -3.97 3.80 -13.91
N LEU A 347 -2.67 3.64 -13.62
CA LEU A 347 -1.57 4.22 -14.41
C LEU A 347 -1.26 3.37 -15.65
N VAL A 348 -1.44 3.96 -16.83
CA VAL A 348 -1.11 3.34 -18.12
C VAL A 348 0.38 2.98 -18.16
N GLU A 349 0.71 1.86 -18.80
CA GLU A 349 2.10 1.45 -19.03
C GLU A 349 2.92 2.55 -19.74
N GLU A 350 4.22 2.64 -19.43
CA GLU A 350 5.18 3.56 -20.07
C GLU A 350 4.92 5.07 -19.88
N GLU A 351 3.91 5.52 -19.14
CA GLU A 351 3.69 6.97 -18.92
C GLU A 351 4.69 7.60 -17.93
N VAL A 352 4.80 7.01 -16.73
CA VAL A 352 5.64 7.51 -15.64
C VAL A 352 6.30 6.33 -14.93
N SER A 353 7.59 6.47 -14.59
CA SER A 353 8.32 5.50 -13.78
C SER A 353 8.20 5.81 -12.28
N LEU A 354 7.65 4.89 -11.48
CA LEU A 354 7.53 5.08 -10.04
C LEU A 354 8.83 4.75 -9.27
N THR A 355 9.71 3.97 -9.88
CA THR A 355 10.92 3.42 -9.24
C THR A 355 12.17 4.23 -9.56
N ALA A 356 12.31 4.74 -10.77
CA ALA A 356 13.51 5.46 -11.22
C ALA A 356 13.59 6.91 -10.72
N GLY A 357 14.73 7.56 -10.97
CA GLY A 357 14.92 8.99 -10.79
C GLY A 357 15.22 9.45 -9.35
N PRO A 358 15.40 10.77 -9.17
CA PRO A 358 15.82 11.34 -7.91
C PRO A 358 14.73 11.23 -6.84
N VAL A 359 15.18 11.24 -5.58
CA VAL A 359 14.33 11.42 -4.40
C VAL A 359 14.69 12.78 -3.80
N PHE A 360 13.72 13.69 -3.72
CA PHE A 360 13.94 15.06 -3.26
C PHE A 360 13.97 15.14 -1.73
N ASN A 361 15.05 14.64 -1.15
CA ASN A 361 15.38 14.74 0.27
C ASN A 361 16.89 14.97 0.51
N ASP A 362 17.24 15.52 1.68
CA ASP A 362 18.61 15.89 2.07
C ASP A 362 19.30 14.88 2.99
N PHE A 363 18.54 14.07 3.71
CA PHE A 363 19.10 12.91 4.40
C PHE A 363 19.36 11.85 3.36
N GLY A 364 20.64 11.55 3.12
CA GLY A 364 21.09 10.63 2.09
C GLY A 364 20.17 9.41 2.04
N SER A 365 19.29 9.40 1.03
CA SER A 365 18.61 8.19 0.63
C SER A 365 19.73 7.18 0.44
N TYR A 366 19.69 6.13 1.25
CA TYR A 366 20.57 4.99 1.17
C TYR A 366 20.85 4.76 -0.31
N GLU A 367 22.08 5.04 -0.75
CA GLU A 367 22.50 4.76 -2.12
C GLU A 367 22.01 3.34 -2.36
N ALA A 368 21.22 3.16 -3.42
CA ALA A 368 20.71 1.86 -3.78
C ALA A 368 21.91 0.91 -3.69
N VAL A 369 21.87 0.02 -2.68
CA VAL A 369 22.73 -1.15 -2.71
C VAL A 369 22.41 -1.72 -4.08
N PRO A 370 23.41 -1.89 -4.97
CA PRO A 370 23.18 -2.65 -6.18
C PRO A 370 22.44 -3.89 -5.73
N GLU A 371 21.38 -4.31 -6.43
CA GLU A 371 20.87 -5.66 -6.23
C GLU A 371 22.10 -6.56 -6.24
N GLU A 372 22.53 -7.00 -5.06
CA GLU A 372 23.42 -8.12 -4.95
C GLU A 372 22.61 -9.18 -5.65
N THR A 373 23.07 -9.54 -6.85
CA THR A 373 22.81 -10.84 -7.40
C THR A 373 23.11 -11.80 -6.28
N VAL A 374 22.06 -12.20 -5.57
CA VAL A 374 22.07 -13.35 -4.69
C VAL A 374 22.39 -14.48 -5.65
N THR A 375 23.67 -14.76 -5.81
CA THR A 375 24.11 -16.05 -6.27
C THR A 375 23.51 -17.01 -5.28
N GLU A 376 22.45 -17.70 -5.72
CA GLU A 376 21.92 -18.87 -5.03
C GLU A 376 23.11 -19.76 -4.72
N GLU A 377 23.57 -19.73 -3.47
CA GLU A 377 24.25 -20.86 -2.91
C GLU A 377 23.22 -21.98 -2.97
N LYS A 378 23.42 -22.89 -3.93
CA LYS A 378 22.76 -24.18 -3.94
C LYS A 378 23.05 -24.85 -2.61
N VAL A 379 22.16 -24.65 -1.65
CA VAL A 379 22.03 -25.54 -0.51
C VAL A 379 21.84 -26.92 -1.13
N PRO A 380 22.73 -27.89 -0.88
CA PRO A 380 22.52 -29.24 -1.38
C PRO A 380 21.14 -29.67 -0.92
N MET A 381 20.31 -30.03 -1.91
CA MET A 381 19.00 -30.62 -1.68
C MET A 381 19.22 -31.82 -0.77
N VAL A 382 18.94 -31.65 0.53
CA VAL A 382 18.82 -32.76 1.44
C VAL A 382 17.62 -33.51 0.91
N GLU A 383 17.90 -34.62 0.25
CA GLU A 383 16.92 -35.61 -0.16
C GLU A 383 15.94 -35.76 1.02
N PRO A 384 14.63 -35.55 0.82
CA PRO A 384 13.68 -35.67 1.91
C PRO A 384 13.92 -37.04 2.53
N ALA A 385 14.23 -37.05 3.83
CA ALA A 385 14.33 -38.30 4.56
C ALA A 385 13.08 -39.11 4.17
N PRO A 386 13.23 -40.39 3.78
CA PRO A 386 12.10 -41.21 3.42
C PRO A 386 11.07 -41.04 4.54
N PRO A 387 9.76 -40.92 4.21
CA PRO A 387 8.74 -40.70 5.21
C PRO A 387 9.01 -41.69 6.33
N VAL A 388 9.34 -41.18 7.52
CA VAL A 388 9.46 -42.03 8.69
C VAL A 388 8.11 -42.73 8.73
N GLU A 389 8.08 -44.03 8.44
CA GLU A 389 6.91 -44.83 8.70
C GLU A 389 6.69 -44.71 10.19
N ILE A 390 5.85 -43.74 10.58
CA ILE A 390 5.39 -43.61 11.95
C ILE A 390 4.64 -44.90 12.16
N SER A 391 5.29 -45.83 12.84
CA SER A 391 4.66 -47.08 13.23
C SER A 391 3.35 -46.69 13.91
N PRO A 392 2.20 -47.23 13.47
CA PRO A 392 0.92 -46.91 14.10
C PRO A 392 0.89 -47.38 15.58
N MET A 393 1.90 -48.15 16.00
CA MET A 393 2.11 -48.62 17.36
C MET A 393 2.64 -47.52 18.27
N ARG A 394 1.96 -47.33 19.40
CA ARG A 394 2.36 -46.44 20.49
C ARG A 394 2.42 -47.23 21.80
N THR A 395 3.32 -46.83 22.70
CA THR A 395 3.34 -47.33 24.07
C THR A 395 2.33 -46.55 24.92
N TRP A 396 1.29 -47.22 25.38
CA TRP A 396 0.24 -46.71 26.25
C TRP A 396 0.64 -46.87 27.72
N ALA A 397 0.45 -45.81 28.51
CA ALA A 397 0.99 -45.69 29.86
C ALA A 397 0.05 -46.29 30.92
N PHE A 398 -0.20 -47.59 30.84
CA PHE A 398 -0.90 -48.34 31.89
C PHE A 398 0.08 -48.89 32.94
N GLU A 399 -0.44 -49.47 34.03
CA GLU A 399 0.38 -50.20 35.04
C GLU A 399 1.34 -51.21 34.41
N LYS A 400 0.93 -51.83 33.30
CA LYS A 400 1.80 -52.56 32.39
C LYS A 400 1.77 -51.86 31.04
N PRO A 401 2.89 -51.24 30.59
CA PRO A 401 2.95 -50.58 29.31
C PRO A 401 2.45 -51.52 28.19
N LEU A 402 1.54 -51.01 27.37
CA LEU A 402 0.98 -51.75 26.24
C LEU A 402 1.47 -51.11 24.97
N GLU A 403 2.10 -51.87 24.08
CA GLU A 403 2.38 -51.41 22.73
C GLU A 403 1.23 -51.80 21.80
N ALA A 404 0.52 -50.81 21.29
CA ALA A 404 -0.64 -51.03 20.43
C ALA A 404 -0.96 -49.82 19.54
N GLU A 405 -1.63 -50.10 18.43
CA GLU A 405 -2.20 -49.12 17.51
C GLU A 405 -3.60 -48.68 17.98
N LEU A 406 -3.91 -47.38 17.85
CA LEU A 406 -5.27 -46.86 18.05
C LEU A 406 -6.14 -47.21 16.84
N VAL A 407 -7.17 -48.03 17.03
CA VAL A 407 -8.07 -48.44 15.94
C VAL A 407 -9.29 -47.52 15.86
N THR A 408 -10.00 -47.33 16.97
CA THR A 408 -11.21 -46.49 17.04
C THR A 408 -11.61 -46.24 18.49
N VAL A 409 -12.57 -45.35 18.72
CA VAL A 409 -13.24 -45.14 20.02
C VAL A 409 -14.73 -45.33 19.80
N LEU A 410 -15.34 -46.19 20.62
CA LEU A 410 -16.75 -46.54 20.61
C LEU A 410 -17.36 -46.17 21.97
N GLY A 411 -18.06 -45.05 22.04
CA GLY A 411 -18.63 -44.55 23.30
C GLY A 411 -17.55 -44.23 24.33
N ARG A 412 -17.49 -45.01 25.42
CA ARG A 412 -16.50 -44.87 26.51
C ARG A 412 -15.36 -45.90 26.44
N GLU A 413 -15.21 -46.58 25.32
CA GLU A 413 -14.17 -47.58 25.11
C GLU A 413 -13.25 -47.20 23.93
N VAL A 414 -11.95 -47.30 24.14
CA VAL A 414 -10.91 -47.16 23.14
C VAL A 414 -10.50 -48.55 22.67
N VAL A 415 -10.50 -48.75 21.37
CA VAL A 415 -10.15 -50.02 20.72
C VAL A 415 -8.70 -49.92 20.25
N LEU A 416 -7.83 -50.76 20.82
CA LEU A 416 -6.42 -50.83 20.51
C LEU A 416 -6.09 -52.17 19.83
N LYS A 417 -5.11 -52.20 18.93
CA LYS A 417 -4.62 -53.44 18.29
C LYS A 417 -3.16 -53.64 18.64
N ASN A 418 -2.84 -54.70 19.38
CA ASN A 418 -1.47 -54.95 19.82
C ASN A 418 -0.57 -55.49 18.69
N THR A 419 0.72 -55.65 18.98
CA THR A 419 1.73 -56.20 18.06
C THR A 419 1.44 -57.61 17.53
N LYS A 420 0.56 -58.36 18.19
CA LYS A 420 0.09 -59.70 17.75
C LYS A 420 -1.20 -59.64 16.92
N GLY A 421 -1.66 -58.44 16.56
CA GLY A 421 -2.89 -58.22 15.81
C GLY A 421 -4.18 -58.41 16.63
N LYS A 422 -4.09 -58.61 17.95
CA LYS A 422 -5.24 -58.80 18.84
C LYS A 422 -5.84 -57.45 19.22
N THR A 423 -7.15 -57.33 19.02
CA THR A 423 -7.94 -56.18 19.44
C THR A 423 -8.22 -56.21 20.95
N ILE A 424 -8.00 -55.11 21.64
CA ILE A 424 -8.20 -54.89 23.08
C ILE A 424 -9.10 -53.68 23.24
N LYS A 425 -10.18 -53.79 24.01
CA LYS A 425 -11.04 -52.67 24.37
C LYS A 425 -10.66 -52.18 25.76
N VAL A 426 -10.39 -50.89 25.89
CA VAL A 426 -9.95 -50.27 27.14
C VAL A 426 -10.89 -49.11 27.46
N PRO A 427 -11.51 -49.07 28.66
CA PRO A 427 -12.30 -47.92 29.10
C PRO A 427 -11.50 -46.62 29.12
N THR A 428 -12.09 -45.49 28.69
CA THR A 428 -11.42 -44.19 28.60
C THR A 428 -10.84 -43.70 29.93
N ASN A 429 -11.45 -44.07 31.07
CA ASN A 429 -10.98 -43.70 32.41
C ASN A 429 -9.67 -44.39 32.84
N ARG A 430 -9.13 -45.32 32.04
CA ARG A 430 -7.84 -45.98 32.31
C ARG A 430 -6.66 -45.29 31.65
N PHE A 431 -6.91 -44.36 30.73
CA PHE A 431 -5.86 -43.61 30.07
C PHE A 431 -5.47 -42.40 30.93
N ASN A 432 -4.19 -42.06 30.91
CA ASN A 432 -3.71 -40.81 31.50
C ASN A 432 -4.05 -39.63 30.57
N GLU A 433 -3.76 -38.41 31.03
CA GLU A 433 -4.05 -37.18 30.28
C GLU A 433 -3.36 -37.14 28.92
N SER A 434 -2.08 -37.52 28.85
CA SER A 434 -1.30 -37.53 27.59
C SER A 434 -1.85 -38.54 26.58
N ASP A 435 -2.28 -39.73 27.03
CA ASP A 435 -2.87 -40.74 26.16
C ASP A 435 -4.26 -40.33 25.67
N MET A 436 -5.07 -39.72 26.55
CA MET A 436 -6.37 -39.18 26.17
C MET A 436 -6.23 -38.06 25.15
N GLU A 437 -5.28 -37.14 25.36
CA GLU A 437 -4.97 -36.08 24.40
C GLU A 437 -4.58 -36.65 23.04
N TYR A 438 -3.69 -37.65 23.00
CA TYR A 438 -3.32 -38.31 21.75
C TYR A 438 -4.54 -38.94 21.04
N ILE A 439 -5.42 -39.61 21.80
CA ILE A 439 -6.64 -40.23 21.26
C ILE A 439 -7.57 -39.17 20.65
N GLU A 440 -7.77 -38.04 21.34
CA GLU A 440 -8.61 -36.94 20.88
C GLU A 440 -8.05 -36.33 19.60
N LEU A 441 -6.77 -35.92 19.60
CA LEU A 441 -6.09 -35.32 18.44
C LEU A 441 -6.00 -36.27 17.24
N SER A 442 -5.87 -37.57 17.45
CA SER A 442 -5.83 -38.57 16.38
C SER A 442 -7.18 -38.75 15.66
N ARG A 443 -8.26 -38.15 16.19
CA ARG A 443 -9.62 -38.28 15.66
C ARG A 443 -10.33 -36.93 15.58
N PRO A 444 -9.84 -36.01 14.73
CA PRO A 444 -10.47 -34.71 14.58
C PRO A 444 -11.95 -34.86 14.17
N PRO A 445 -12.86 -34.06 14.76
CA PRO A 445 -14.26 -34.14 14.42
C PRO A 445 -14.51 -33.51 13.05
N LYS A 446 -15.61 -33.91 12.43
CA LYS A 446 -16.11 -33.25 11.22
C LYS A 446 -16.79 -31.93 11.59
N PHE A 447 -16.55 -30.90 10.78
CA PHE A 447 -17.19 -29.60 10.89
C PHE A 447 -18.04 -29.33 9.66
N ASP A 448 -19.20 -28.73 9.88
CA ASP A 448 -19.95 -27.98 8.89
C ASP A 448 -19.46 -26.53 8.93
N ILE A 449 -18.95 -26.03 7.80
CA ILE A 449 -18.36 -24.71 7.66
C ILE A 449 -19.22 -23.94 6.65
N ASN A 450 -19.76 -22.81 7.10
CA ASN A 450 -20.63 -21.97 6.29
C ASN A 450 -20.02 -20.57 6.19
N PHE A 451 -19.40 -20.27 5.05
CA PHE A 451 -18.93 -18.93 4.75
C PHE A 451 -20.09 -17.94 4.60
N THR A 452 -19.96 -16.78 5.24
CA THR A 452 -20.96 -15.72 5.22
C THR A 452 -20.41 -14.50 4.50
N ARG A 453 -21.18 -13.96 3.55
CA ARG A 453 -20.92 -12.69 2.89
C ARG A 453 -22.12 -11.76 3.07
N ASN A 454 -21.93 -10.68 3.81
CA ASN A 454 -22.92 -9.62 4.00
C ASN A 454 -22.61 -8.48 3.03
N ASN A 455 -23.53 -8.20 2.11
CA ASN A 455 -23.38 -7.16 1.11
C ASN A 455 -24.42 -6.06 1.33
N GLN A 456 -23.98 -4.81 1.23
CA GLN A 456 -24.82 -3.63 1.21
C GLN A 456 -24.43 -2.76 0.02
N GLN A 457 -25.42 -2.23 -0.68
CA GLN A 457 -25.17 -1.25 -1.73
C GLN A 457 -25.26 0.16 -1.14
N ARG A 458 -24.23 0.97 -1.39
CA ARG A 458 -24.25 2.41 -1.08
C ARG A 458 -24.58 3.20 -2.34
N LEU A 459 -25.67 3.94 -2.28
CA LEU A 459 -26.09 4.87 -3.33
C LEU A 459 -25.70 6.29 -2.94
N PHE A 460 -25.19 7.05 -3.89
CA PHE A 460 -24.85 8.46 -3.69
C PHE A 460 -25.97 9.35 -4.20
N LYS A 461 -26.43 10.26 -3.34
CA LYS A 461 -27.39 11.31 -3.75
C LYS A 461 -26.59 12.51 -4.22
N ASN A 462 -26.79 12.94 -5.47
CA ASN A 462 -26.24 14.21 -5.93
C ASN A 462 -27.03 15.36 -5.30
N ARG A 463 -26.50 15.96 -4.22
CA ARG A 463 -27.20 17.02 -3.48
C ARG A 463 -27.33 18.34 -4.23
N MET A 464 -26.50 18.58 -5.24
CA MET A 464 -26.43 19.85 -5.95
C MET A 464 -26.91 19.76 -7.41
N GLU A 465 -27.29 18.58 -7.91
CA GLU A 465 -27.54 18.32 -9.35
C GLU A 465 -26.39 18.76 -10.27
N VAL A 466 -25.16 18.83 -9.74
CA VAL A 466 -23.97 19.20 -10.49
C VAL A 466 -23.03 18.00 -10.59
N GLY A 467 -22.52 17.75 -11.79
CA GLY A 467 -21.62 16.64 -12.10
C GLY A 467 -22.33 15.29 -12.24
N GLU A 468 -21.61 14.31 -12.76
CA GLU A 468 -22.13 12.95 -12.89
C GLU A 468 -22.37 12.32 -11.51
N PRO A 469 -23.45 11.53 -11.35
CA PRO A 469 -23.68 10.81 -10.11
C PRO A 469 -22.56 9.80 -9.90
N ARG A 470 -22.04 9.74 -8.67
CA ARG A 470 -21.06 8.71 -8.32
C ARG A 470 -21.65 7.32 -8.53
N PRO A 471 -20.87 6.38 -9.08
CA PRO A 471 -21.31 5.01 -9.20
C PRO A 471 -21.56 4.40 -7.81
N PRO A 472 -22.49 3.44 -7.70
CA PRO A 472 -22.79 2.81 -6.43
C PRO A 472 -21.57 2.02 -5.91
N GLN A 473 -21.34 2.07 -4.60
CA GLN A 473 -20.33 1.20 -3.96
C GLN A 473 -20.99 -0.08 -3.48
N THR A 474 -20.26 -1.20 -3.56
CA THR A 474 -20.63 -2.42 -2.82
C THR A 474 -19.79 -2.51 -1.56
N LEU A 475 -20.46 -2.53 -0.41
CA LEU A 475 -19.87 -2.72 0.91
C LEU A 475 -20.03 -4.17 1.32
N SER A 476 -18.93 -4.88 1.50
CA SER A 476 -18.92 -6.30 1.86
C SER A 476 -18.24 -6.53 3.20
N ARG A 477 -18.87 -7.37 4.04
CA ARG A 477 -18.27 -7.94 5.25
C ARG A 477 -18.30 -9.46 5.17
N TYR A 478 -17.22 -10.09 5.59
CA TYR A 478 -17.03 -11.54 5.46
C TYR A 478 -16.99 -12.21 6.83
N GLY A 479 -17.46 -13.44 6.92
CA GLY A 479 -17.56 -14.18 8.16
C GLY A 479 -17.69 -15.67 7.92
N VAL A 480 -17.83 -16.41 9.01
CA VAL A 480 -18.03 -17.85 8.95
C VAL A 480 -18.87 -18.31 10.14
N ARG A 481 -19.70 -19.32 9.91
CA ARG A 481 -20.37 -20.10 10.94
C ARG A 481 -19.88 -21.54 10.86
N ILE A 482 -19.43 -22.07 11.98
CA ILE A 482 -18.84 -23.40 12.12
C ILE A 482 -19.65 -24.18 13.13
N LYS A 483 -19.94 -25.44 12.82
CA LYS A 483 -20.60 -26.36 13.75
C LYS A 483 -20.01 -27.75 13.65
N GLN A 484 -19.67 -28.33 14.78
CA GLN A 484 -19.27 -29.74 14.83
C GLN A 484 -20.48 -30.64 14.54
N THR A 485 -20.34 -31.55 13.58
CA THR A 485 -21.43 -32.46 13.16
C THR A 485 -21.36 -33.82 13.85
N GLY A 486 -20.17 -34.23 14.30
CA GLY A 486 -19.97 -35.48 15.04
C GLY A 486 -20.29 -35.35 16.54
N SER A 487 -20.60 -36.48 17.17
CA SER A 487 -20.90 -36.56 18.62
C SER A 487 -19.67 -36.67 19.51
N GLY A 488 -18.47 -36.89 18.95
CA GLY A 488 -17.22 -37.01 19.70
C GLY A 488 -16.83 -35.70 20.40
N SER A 489 -16.25 -35.79 21.60
CA SER A 489 -15.62 -34.64 22.25
C SER A 489 -14.31 -34.30 21.56
N TYR A 490 -14.00 -33.01 21.44
CA TYR A 490 -12.71 -32.54 20.97
C TYR A 490 -12.35 -31.28 21.76
N ASN A 491 -11.87 -31.46 22.98
CA ASN A 491 -11.74 -30.35 23.95
C ASN A 491 -10.42 -29.60 23.77
N HIS A 492 -10.08 -29.29 22.52
CA HIS A 492 -8.86 -28.60 22.17
C HIS A 492 -9.17 -27.26 21.51
N GLU A 493 -8.30 -26.28 21.74
CA GLU A 493 -8.42 -25.00 21.05
C GLU A 493 -8.21 -25.20 19.55
N LEU A 494 -9.12 -24.63 18.78
CA LEU A 494 -9.12 -24.62 17.33
C LEU A 494 -8.89 -23.20 16.85
N LYS A 495 -7.91 -23.03 15.98
CA LYS A 495 -7.67 -21.79 15.25
C LYS A 495 -8.49 -21.83 13.96
N VAL A 496 -9.30 -20.80 13.73
CA VAL A 496 -10.07 -20.59 12.50
C VAL A 496 -9.44 -19.45 11.73
N GLU A 497 -9.00 -19.70 10.50
CA GLU A 497 -8.55 -18.66 9.57
C GLU A 497 -9.54 -18.52 8.42
N LEU A 498 -9.90 -17.28 8.09
CA LEU A 498 -10.77 -16.90 6.99
C LEU A 498 -9.98 -16.03 6.02
N PHE A 499 -10.06 -16.33 4.73
CA PHE A 499 -9.54 -15.53 3.63
C PHE A 499 -10.68 -15.23 2.66
N ALA A 500 -10.98 -13.94 2.43
CA ALA A 500 -11.91 -13.51 1.40
C ALA A 500 -11.11 -12.96 0.21
N ILE A 501 -11.43 -13.44 -0.99
CA ILE A 501 -10.66 -13.18 -2.20
C ILE A 501 -11.51 -12.40 -3.20
N GLY A 502 -10.92 -11.33 -3.71
CA GLY A 502 -11.38 -10.55 -4.84
C GLY A 502 -10.62 -10.85 -6.12
N GLN A 503 -11.11 -10.30 -7.22
CA GLN A 503 -10.41 -10.23 -8.49
C GLN A 503 -10.65 -8.85 -9.08
N GLU A 504 -9.63 -8.28 -9.70
CA GLU A 504 -9.78 -7.03 -10.44
C GLU A 504 -10.73 -7.21 -11.63
N ARG A 505 -11.31 -6.11 -12.12
CA ARG A 505 -12.19 -6.12 -13.29
C ARG A 505 -11.46 -5.89 -14.61
N LEU A 506 -10.30 -5.26 -14.58
CA LEU A 506 -9.52 -4.92 -15.78
C LEU A 506 -8.75 -6.14 -16.32
N GLY A 507 -8.05 -6.85 -15.43
CA GLY A 507 -7.23 -8.02 -15.77
C GLY A 507 -7.61 -9.27 -14.99
N ASP A 508 -6.63 -10.12 -14.74
CA ASP A 508 -6.80 -11.46 -14.16
C ASP A 508 -6.27 -11.61 -12.72
N ARG A 509 -5.74 -10.54 -12.12
CA ARG A 509 -5.13 -10.58 -10.78
C ARG A 509 -6.16 -10.71 -9.67
N TYR A 510 -5.80 -11.48 -8.65
CA TYR A 510 -6.61 -11.67 -7.45
C TYR A 510 -6.16 -10.70 -6.36
N ILE A 511 -7.06 -10.41 -5.42
CA ILE A 511 -6.82 -9.46 -4.33
C ILE A 511 -7.23 -10.12 -3.02
N LEU A 512 -6.40 -10.04 -1.98
CA LEU A 512 -6.84 -10.45 -0.65
C LEU A 512 -7.75 -9.36 -0.08
N PHE A 513 -9.06 -9.59 -0.05
CA PHE A 513 -10.02 -8.60 0.45
C PHE A 513 -10.04 -8.51 1.98
N ASP A 514 -10.04 -9.66 2.63
CA ASP A 514 -10.09 -9.75 4.08
C ASP A 514 -9.38 -11.01 4.57
N ARG A 515 -8.79 -10.91 5.76
CA ARG A 515 -8.19 -12.04 6.46
C ARG A 515 -8.50 -11.92 7.94
N GLN A 516 -9.13 -12.94 8.49
CA GLN A 516 -9.49 -12.98 9.91
C GLN A 516 -8.95 -14.25 10.56
N THR A 517 -8.56 -14.14 11.82
CA THR A 517 -8.15 -15.29 12.65
C THR A 517 -8.91 -15.23 13.96
N THR A 518 -9.60 -16.30 14.30
CA THR A 518 -10.27 -16.45 15.61
C THR A 518 -9.95 -17.81 16.21
N ARG A 519 -10.30 -18.00 17.48
CA ARG A 519 -10.06 -19.24 18.22
C ARG A 519 -11.31 -19.65 18.99
N PHE A 520 -11.56 -20.95 19.10
CA PHE A 520 -12.63 -21.48 19.94
C PHE A 520 -12.32 -22.92 20.38
N ILE A 521 -12.97 -23.37 21.46
CA ILE A 521 -12.99 -24.77 21.88
C ILE A 521 -14.43 -25.28 21.64
N PRO A 522 -14.66 -26.39 20.92
CA PRO A 522 -16.01 -26.89 20.67
C PRO A 522 -16.56 -27.60 21.92
N THR A 523 -17.24 -26.85 22.79
CA THR A 523 -17.79 -27.36 24.05
C THR A 523 -19.30 -27.58 23.95
N VAL A 524 -19.89 -28.23 24.95
CA VAL A 524 -21.35 -28.39 24.99
C VAL A 524 -22.05 -27.04 25.19
N GLU A 525 -21.44 -26.14 25.95
CA GLU A 525 -21.97 -24.82 26.31
C GLU A 525 -22.15 -23.91 25.10
N ASN A 526 -21.21 -23.93 24.14
CA ASN A 526 -21.34 -23.19 22.88
C ASN A 526 -22.04 -23.98 21.77
N GLY A 527 -22.67 -25.11 22.11
CA GLY A 527 -23.32 -26.00 21.15
C GLY A 527 -22.36 -26.58 20.11
N ARG A 528 -21.06 -26.67 20.45
CA ARG A 528 -19.94 -27.05 19.58
C ARG A 528 -19.90 -26.21 18.30
N SER A 529 -20.15 -24.92 18.45
CA SER A 529 -20.27 -23.99 17.34
C SER A 529 -19.48 -22.70 17.58
N HIS A 530 -19.13 -22.04 16.48
CA HIS A 530 -18.43 -20.76 16.48
C HIS A 530 -18.90 -19.94 15.29
N GLU A 531 -19.11 -18.64 15.49
CA GLU A 531 -19.52 -17.73 14.42
C GLU A 531 -18.86 -16.37 14.61
N PHE A 532 -18.39 -15.78 13.52
CA PHE A 532 -17.95 -14.40 13.52
C PHE A 532 -18.22 -13.72 12.18
N LEU A 533 -18.33 -12.40 12.23
CA LEU A 533 -18.38 -11.51 11.08
C LEU A 533 -17.30 -10.44 11.26
N SER A 534 -16.41 -10.33 10.29
CA SER A 534 -15.32 -9.35 10.27
C SER A 534 -15.84 -7.93 10.49
N GLU A 535 -15.12 -7.13 11.27
CA GLU A 535 -15.38 -5.69 11.42
C GLU A 535 -14.89 -4.88 10.21
N ARG A 536 -13.95 -5.43 9.43
CA ARG A 536 -13.46 -4.83 8.20
C ARG A 536 -14.59 -4.78 7.17
N THR A 537 -14.84 -3.60 6.63
CA THR A 537 -15.75 -3.40 5.50
C THR A 537 -14.92 -3.20 4.24
N VAL A 538 -15.05 -4.12 3.30
CA VAL A 538 -14.42 -4.03 1.99
C VAL A 538 -15.32 -3.19 1.09
N VAL A 539 -14.75 -2.14 0.49
CA VAL A 539 -15.45 -1.21 -0.39
C VAL A 539 -15.02 -1.49 -1.82
N MET A 540 -15.94 -2.00 -2.63
CA MET A 540 -15.72 -2.20 -4.06
C MET A 540 -16.35 -1.04 -4.84
N ASP A 541 -15.49 -0.22 -5.44
CA ASP A 541 -15.86 0.88 -6.32
C ASP A 541 -15.69 0.46 -7.77
N ASN A 542 -16.83 0.12 -8.39
CA ASN A 542 -16.87 -0.36 -9.77
C ASN A 542 -17.37 0.74 -10.69
N TYR A 543 -16.54 1.10 -11.66
CA TYR A 543 -16.80 2.17 -12.60
C TYR A 543 -16.17 1.84 -13.96
N GLU A 544 -16.32 2.74 -14.91
CA GLU A 544 -15.71 2.64 -16.24
C GLU A 544 -14.95 3.92 -16.55
N VAL A 545 -13.84 3.78 -17.24
CA VAL A 545 -13.03 4.89 -17.76
C VAL A 545 -12.76 4.56 -19.21
N ASP A 546 -13.29 5.36 -20.13
CA ASP A 546 -13.18 5.14 -21.59
C ASP A 546 -13.61 3.72 -22.03
N ALA A 547 -14.75 3.25 -21.53
CA ALA A 547 -15.31 1.91 -21.74
C ALA A 547 -14.48 0.73 -21.19
N GLU A 548 -13.37 1.00 -20.48
CA GLU A 548 -12.65 -0.04 -19.76
C GLU A 548 -13.17 -0.18 -18.32
N PRO A 549 -13.48 -1.41 -17.86
CA PRO A 549 -13.97 -1.61 -16.51
C PRO A 549 -12.86 -1.38 -15.49
N ARG A 550 -13.19 -0.63 -14.44
CA ARG A 550 -12.38 -0.42 -13.24
C ARG A 550 -13.05 -0.99 -12.01
N GLY A 551 -12.24 -1.21 -10.98
CA GLY A 551 -12.68 -1.77 -9.71
C GLY A 551 -12.49 -3.27 -9.61
N GLU A 552 -13.26 -3.89 -8.74
CA GLU A 552 -12.98 -5.19 -8.15
C GLU A 552 -14.29 -5.96 -7.95
N ARG A 553 -14.22 -7.28 -7.98
CA ARG A 553 -15.34 -8.18 -7.73
C ARG A 553 -14.92 -9.30 -6.80
N TYR A 554 -15.89 -9.86 -6.08
CA TYR A 554 -15.67 -11.06 -5.29
C TYR A 554 -15.33 -12.27 -6.18
N ALA A 555 -14.34 -13.07 -5.77
CA ALA A 555 -13.84 -14.21 -6.54
C ALA A 555 -13.79 -15.52 -5.74
N GLY A 556 -13.75 -15.48 -4.41
CA GLY A 556 -13.77 -16.70 -3.62
C GLY A 556 -13.42 -16.54 -2.15
N TYR A 557 -13.25 -17.68 -1.49
CA TYR A 557 -12.85 -17.75 -0.08
C TYR A 557 -12.10 -19.04 0.24
N LEU A 558 -11.39 -19.02 1.37
CA LEU A 558 -10.83 -20.18 2.05
C LEU A 558 -11.07 -20.04 3.55
N VAL A 559 -11.56 -21.10 4.19
CA VAL A 559 -11.63 -21.23 5.64
C VAL A 559 -10.85 -22.47 6.05
N THR A 560 -9.96 -22.34 7.01
CA THR A 560 -9.25 -23.48 7.61
C THR A 560 -9.46 -23.54 9.11
N ILE A 561 -9.66 -24.74 9.63
CA ILE A 561 -9.68 -25.05 11.07
C ILE A 561 -8.41 -25.85 11.38
N THR A 562 -7.57 -25.29 12.23
CA THR A 562 -6.29 -25.87 12.64
C THR A 562 -6.33 -26.21 14.12
N ASP A 563 -5.85 -27.39 14.49
CA ASP A 563 -5.75 -27.79 15.89
C ASP A 563 -4.47 -27.26 16.56
N LYS A 564 -4.26 -27.64 17.83
CA LYS A 564 -3.09 -27.20 18.60
C LYS A 564 -1.74 -27.76 18.10
N ARG A 565 -1.73 -28.78 17.24
CA ARG A 565 -0.52 -29.32 16.60
C ARG A 565 -0.11 -28.49 15.39
N GLY A 566 -0.96 -27.57 14.95
CA GLY A 566 -0.77 -26.83 13.70
C GLY A 566 -1.28 -27.59 12.47
N GLU A 567 -1.96 -28.72 12.65
CA GLU A 567 -2.54 -29.50 11.56
C GLU A 567 -3.90 -28.94 11.14
N VAL A 568 -4.13 -28.77 9.84
CA VAL A 568 -5.44 -28.40 9.30
C VAL A 568 -6.36 -29.62 9.35
N ILE A 569 -7.34 -29.58 10.24
CA ILE A 569 -8.26 -30.70 10.49
C ILE A 569 -9.60 -30.58 9.75
N ALA A 570 -9.94 -29.39 9.28
CA ALA A 570 -11.08 -29.15 8.40
C ALA A 570 -10.82 -27.92 7.53
N VAL A 571 -11.36 -27.94 6.32
CA VAL A 571 -11.22 -26.88 5.33
C VAL A 571 -12.51 -26.77 4.52
N ASP A 572 -12.85 -25.54 4.16
CA ASP A 572 -13.88 -25.25 3.18
C ASP A 572 -13.40 -24.12 2.27
N THR A 573 -13.61 -24.26 0.96
CA THR A 573 -13.11 -23.29 -0.02
C THR A 573 -13.94 -23.29 -1.28
N SER A 574 -14.09 -22.11 -1.89
CA SER A 574 -14.65 -22.01 -3.23
C SER A 574 -13.66 -22.38 -4.33
N ASN A 575 -12.36 -22.44 -4.04
CA ASN A 575 -11.32 -22.65 -5.05
C ASN A 575 -10.12 -23.43 -4.49
N GLN A 576 -9.88 -24.62 -5.02
CA GLN A 576 -8.83 -25.53 -4.53
C GLN A 576 -7.42 -24.92 -4.55
N TRP A 577 -7.10 -24.09 -5.55
CA TRP A 577 -5.78 -23.46 -5.69
C TRP A 577 -5.39 -22.56 -4.50
N LEU A 578 -6.35 -22.05 -3.73
CA LEU A 578 -6.09 -21.28 -2.51
C LEU A 578 -5.48 -22.15 -1.41
N LEU A 579 -5.96 -23.40 -1.30
CA LEU A 579 -5.44 -24.36 -0.34
C LEU A 579 -4.07 -24.88 -0.79
N ASP A 580 -3.92 -25.17 -2.08
CA ASP A 580 -2.67 -25.68 -2.67
C ASP A 580 -1.50 -24.70 -2.46
N HIS A 581 -1.78 -23.39 -2.35
CA HIS A 581 -0.79 -22.33 -2.14
C HIS A 581 -1.01 -21.55 -0.84
N ILE A 582 -1.54 -22.20 0.19
CA ILE A 582 -1.90 -21.55 1.46
C ILE A 582 -0.71 -20.85 2.14
N ASP A 583 0.50 -21.38 2.01
CA ASP A 583 1.70 -20.77 2.61
C ASP A 583 2.03 -19.42 1.97
N ASN A 584 1.81 -19.28 0.67
CA ASN A 584 1.94 -18.01 -0.02
C ASN A 584 0.79 -17.06 0.34
N LEU A 585 -0.44 -17.57 0.44
CA LEU A 585 -1.61 -16.78 0.84
C LEU A 585 -1.45 -16.20 2.26
N LYS A 586 -0.89 -16.98 3.19
CA LYS A 586 -0.62 -16.57 4.57
C LYS A 586 0.44 -15.46 4.71
N LYS A 587 1.26 -15.23 3.67
CA LYS A 587 2.21 -14.11 3.62
C LYS A 587 1.56 -12.80 3.16
N GLN A 588 0.36 -12.86 2.59
CA GLN A 588 -0.32 -11.69 2.04
C GLN A 588 -1.04 -10.87 3.12
N LYS A 589 -1.08 -9.55 2.90
CA LYS A 589 -1.88 -8.58 3.67
C LYS A 589 -3.14 -8.22 2.89
N PRO A 590 -4.29 -7.90 3.55
CA PRO A 590 -5.48 -7.44 2.85
C PRO A 590 -5.19 -6.21 1.98
N GLY A 591 -5.52 -6.25 0.69
CA GLY A 591 -5.18 -5.23 -0.31
C GLY A 591 -4.07 -5.66 -1.26
N ASN A 592 -3.27 -6.69 -0.92
CA ASN A 592 -2.26 -7.22 -1.83
C ASN A 592 -2.90 -7.84 -3.07
N TYR A 593 -2.33 -7.51 -4.24
CA TYR A 593 -2.58 -8.21 -5.49
C TYR A 593 -1.73 -9.48 -5.57
N MET A 594 -2.30 -10.55 -6.11
CA MET A 594 -1.68 -11.86 -6.22
C MET A 594 -2.07 -12.62 -7.49
N ASP A 595 -1.20 -13.53 -7.91
CA ASP A 595 -1.51 -14.52 -8.95
C ASP A 595 -2.21 -15.76 -8.37
N LYS A 596 -2.48 -16.77 -9.21
CA LYS A 596 -3.09 -18.05 -8.78
C LYS A 596 -2.19 -18.90 -7.87
N ALA A 597 -0.89 -18.61 -7.80
CA ALA A 597 0.03 -19.23 -6.86
C ALA A 597 0.09 -18.47 -5.52
N CYS A 598 -0.82 -17.49 -5.32
CA CYS A 598 -0.87 -16.59 -4.17
C CYS A 598 0.43 -15.78 -3.99
N THR A 599 1.23 -15.62 -5.04
CA THR A 599 2.46 -14.81 -5.03
C THR A 599 2.10 -13.35 -5.24
N ARG A 600 2.72 -12.44 -4.48
CA ARG A 600 2.44 -11.00 -4.58
C ARG A 600 2.86 -10.48 -5.96
N VAL A 601 1.94 -9.84 -6.66
CA VAL A 601 2.15 -9.21 -7.98
C VAL A 601 1.60 -7.79 -7.99
N PHE A 602 1.87 -7.02 -9.04
CA PHE A 602 1.21 -5.74 -9.25
C PHE A 602 -0.17 -5.95 -9.87
N PRO A 603 -1.12 -5.00 -9.72
CA PRO A 603 -2.37 -5.02 -10.50
C PRO A 603 -2.08 -5.01 -12.00
N THR A 604 -3.05 -5.45 -12.79
CA THR A 604 -2.98 -5.25 -14.24
C THR A 604 -3.12 -3.77 -14.55
N ARG A 605 -2.13 -3.21 -15.25
CA ARG A 605 -2.14 -1.81 -15.70
C ARG A 605 -3.00 -1.66 -16.95
N PRO A 606 -3.62 -0.49 -17.18
CA PRO A 606 -4.18 -0.17 -18.48
C PRO A 606 -3.11 -0.24 -19.59
N PRO A 607 -3.46 -0.74 -20.79
CA PRO A 607 -2.48 -1.01 -21.84
C PRO A 607 -1.92 0.27 -22.44
N LYS A 608 -0.65 0.25 -22.85
CA LYS A 608 0.03 1.39 -23.51
C LYS A 608 -0.59 1.85 -24.85
N THR A 609 -1.52 1.08 -25.41
CA THR A 609 -2.26 1.43 -26.64
C THR A 609 -3.51 2.26 -26.37
N ARG A 610 -3.70 2.72 -25.12
CA ARG A 610 -4.86 3.52 -24.73
C ARG A 610 -4.92 4.88 -25.41
N TYR A 611 -3.76 5.49 -25.68
CA TYR A 611 -3.61 6.82 -26.24
C TYR A 611 -2.76 6.82 -27.52
#